data_AF-A0A935IW04-F1
#
_entry.id   AF-A0A935IW04-F1
#
_cell.length_a   1.000
_cell.length_b   1.000
_cell.length_c   1.000
_cell.angle_alpha   90.00
_cell.angle_beta   90.00
_cell.angle_gamma   90.00
#
_symmetry.space_group_name_H-M   'P 1'
#
loop_
_entity.id
_entity.type
_entity.pdbx_description
1 polymer ?
#
loop_
_entity_poly.entity_id
_entity_poly.type
_entity_poly.pdbx_seq_one_letter_code
_entity_poly.pdbx_strand_id
1 'polypeptide(L)'
;MSKRSERRQSGVEIIATGVLALVAPAALWVGLGHYDPAGWWLWVWAWLQSAASIVYAYLRLEQRDQAEGQERSALWKMGRRAFLYTSFNLLVSLLLGWAGIIPQLIFTAFLVQWLETLWGITHPATGWKPVRIGVRQLIVSILWTVLFIAFNKP
;
A
#
# COMPACT_ATOMS: atom_id res chain seq x y z
N MET A 1 -16.47 -11.93 -18.78
CA MET A 1 -15.02 -11.95 -19.12
C MET A 1 -14.23 -10.81 -18.46
N SER A 2 -14.77 -9.60 -18.22
CA SER A 2 -13.97 -8.45 -17.74
C SER A 2 -13.43 -8.57 -16.29
N LYS A 3 -14.16 -9.15 -15.34
CA LYS A 3 -13.64 -9.36 -13.96
C LYS A 3 -12.37 -10.22 -13.88
N ARG A 4 -12.10 -11.05 -14.89
CA ARG A 4 -10.89 -11.91 -14.96
C ARG A 4 -9.70 -11.19 -15.59
N SER A 5 -9.93 -10.27 -16.54
CA SER A 5 -8.88 -9.42 -17.11
C SER A 5 -8.41 -8.36 -16.11
N GLU A 6 -9.34 -7.79 -15.34
CA GLU A 6 -9.06 -6.76 -14.33
C GLU A 6 -8.21 -7.29 -13.16
N ARG A 7 -8.47 -8.54 -12.73
CA ARG A 7 -7.61 -9.22 -11.74
C ARG A 7 -6.20 -9.50 -12.27
N ARG A 8 -6.05 -9.86 -13.57
CA ARG A 8 -4.73 -10.03 -14.19
C ARG A 8 -4.00 -8.69 -14.29
N GLN A 9 -4.70 -7.61 -14.64
CA GLN A 9 -4.16 -6.26 -14.70
C GLN A 9 -3.60 -5.81 -13.33
N SER A 10 -4.33 -6.07 -12.24
CA SER A 10 -3.84 -5.77 -10.89
C SER A 10 -2.51 -6.46 -10.57
N GLY A 11 -2.29 -7.70 -11.04
CA GLY A 11 -1.04 -8.42 -10.83
C GLY A 11 0.12 -7.82 -11.62
N VAL A 12 -0.13 -7.42 -12.87
CA VAL A 12 0.86 -6.76 -13.72
C VAL A 12 1.25 -5.40 -13.14
N GLU A 13 0.30 -4.61 -12.64
CA GLU A 13 0.57 -3.31 -12.02
C GLU A 13 1.40 -3.43 -10.74
N ILE A 14 1.19 -4.47 -9.93
CA ILE A 14 2.03 -4.75 -8.75
C ILE A 14 3.47 -5.05 -9.15
N ILE A 15 3.70 -5.83 -10.21
CA ILE A 15 5.06 -6.13 -10.68
C ILE A 15 5.70 -4.88 -11.29
N ALA A 16 4.96 -4.15 -12.12
CA ALA A 16 5.42 -2.92 -12.76
C ALA A 16 5.84 -1.87 -11.73
N THR A 17 5.07 -1.70 -10.65
CA THR A 17 5.45 -0.78 -9.56
C THR A 17 6.70 -1.24 -8.80
N GLY A 18 6.96 -2.55 -8.71
CA GLY A 18 8.22 -3.06 -8.17
C GLY A 18 9.43 -2.67 -9.01
N VAL A 19 9.29 -2.73 -10.34
CA VAL A 19 10.34 -2.28 -11.27
C VAL A 19 10.53 -0.76 -11.17
N LEU A 20 9.44 0.02 -11.17
CA LEU A 20 9.50 1.47 -11.02
C LEU A 20 10.11 1.90 -9.67
N ALA A 21 9.86 1.13 -8.61
CA ALA A 21 10.42 1.40 -7.29
C ALA A 21 11.95 1.27 -7.25
N LEU A 22 12.59 0.58 -8.22
CA LEU A 22 14.06 0.50 -8.30
C LEU A 22 14.73 1.87 -8.52
N VAL A 23 13.95 2.89 -8.90
CA VAL A 23 14.44 4.28 -8.93
C VAL A 23 14.87 4.74 -7.52
N ALA A 24 14.25 4.25 -6.45
CA ALA A 24 14.60 4.64 -5.08
C ALA A 24 16.05 4.29 -4.67
N PRO A 25 16.52 3.02 -4.78
CA PRO A 25 17.91 2.68 -4.52
C PRO A 25 18.86 3.36 -5.50
N ALA A 26 18.49 3.48 -6.78
CA ALA A 26 19.32 4.14 -7.78
C ALA A 26 19.58 5.61 -7.40
N ALA A 27 18.53 6.35 -7.00
CA ALA A 27 18.66 7.72 -6.54
C ALA A 27 19.52 7.83 -5.27
N LEU A 28 19.38 6.89 -4.33
CA LEU A 28 20.20 6.86 -3.12
C LEU A 28 21.68 6.67 -3.46
N TRP A 29 22.03 5.65 -4.25
CA TRP A 29 23.42 5.33 -4.57
C TRP A 29 24.09 6.43 -5.40
N VAL A 30 23.36 7.05 -6.33
CA VAL A 30 23.84 8.23 -7.07
C VAL A 30 24.05 9.41 -6.13
N GLY A 31 23.14 9.63 -5.18
CA GLY A 31 23.25 10.72 -4.19
C GLY A 31 24.39 10.53 -3.19
N LEU A 32 24.68 9.30 -2.78
CA LEU A 32 25.79 8.96 -1.89
C LEU A 32 27.14 8.86 -2.62
N GLY A 33 27.13 8.58 -3.93
CA GLY A 33 28.34 8.32 -4.71
C GLY A 33 28.98 6.95 -4.46
N HIS A 34 28.34 6.09 -3.65
CA HIS A 34 28.78 4.73 -3.38
C HIS A 34 27.59 3.80 -3.12
N TYR A 35 27.86 2.49 -3.11
CA TYR A 35 26.87 1.49 -2.75
C TYR A 35 26.57 1.54 -1.25
N ASP A 36 25.27 1.47 -0.91
CA ASP A 36 24.76 1.34 0.45
C ASP A 36 23.65 0.26 0.48
N PRO A 37 23.77 -0.79 1.30
CA PRO A 37 22.73 -1.82 1.47
C PRO A 37 21.34 -1.28 1.82
N ALA A 38 21.24 -0.11 2.46
CA ALA A 38 19.97 0.53 2.82
C ALA A 38 19.08 0.83 1.61
N GLY A 39 19.66 1.02 0.41
CA GLY A 39 18.91 1.22 -0.82
C GLY A 39 17.93 0.07 -1.13
N TRP A 40 18.31 -1.18 -0.82
CA TRP A 40 17.43 -2.33 -1.01
C TRP A 40 16.24 -2.32 -0.07
N TRP A 41 16.42 -1.85 1.17
CA TRP A 41 15.31 -1.66 2.10
C TRP A 41 14.35 -0.58 1.59
N LEU A 42 14.86 0.55 1.10
CA LEU A 42 14.03 1.59 0.48
C LEU A 42 13.19 1.05 -0.67
N TRP A 43 13.80 0.24 -1.54
CA TRP A 43 13.09 -0.42 -2.63
C TRP A 43 11.97 -1.33 -2.14
N VAL A 44 12.27 -2.23 -1.20
CA VAL A 44 11.28 -3.17 -0.64
C VAL A 44 10.12 -2.41 -0.03
N TRP A 45 10.37 -1.38 0.77
CA TRP A 45 9.31 -0.61 1.41
C TRP A 45 8.44 0.16 0.42
N ALA A 46 9.06 0.81 -0.56
CA ALA A 46 8.34 1.50 -1.62
C ALA A 46 7.48 0.53 -2.43
N TRP A 47 8.01 -0.63 -2.79
CA TRP A 47 7.28 -1.64 -3.55
C TRP A 47 6.10 -2.21 -2.75
N LEU A 48 6.33 -2.61 -1.50
CA LEU A 48 5.27 -3.13 -0.62
C LEU A 48 4.14 -2.12 -0.45
N GLN A 49 4.47 -0.84 -0.25
CA GLN A 49 3.49 0.22 -0.12
C GLN A 49 2.71 0.43 -1.44
N SER A 50 3.38 0.51 -2.59
CA SER A 50 2.72 0.64 -3.88
C SER A 50 1.83 -0.56 -4.22
N ALA A 51 2.27 -1.78 -3.89
CA ALA A 51 1.48 -2.98 -4.11
C ALA A 51 0.19 -2.95 -3.27
N ALA A 52 0.29 -2.61 -1.99
CA ALA A 52 -0.87 -2.49 -1.11
C ALA A 52 -1.82 -1.37 -1.57
N SER A 53 -1.28 -0.25 -2.03
CA SER A 53 -2.07 0.88 -2.51
C SER A 53 -2.85 0.54 -3.79
N ILE A 54 -2.25 -0.21 -4.72
CA ILE A 54 -2.93 -0.72 -5.92
C ILE A 54 -4.07 -1.67 -5.52
N VAL A 55 -3.78 -2.68 -4.69
CA VAL A 55 -4.79 -3.66 -4.26
C VAL A 55 -5.96 -2.97 -3.56
N TYR A 56 -5.69 -1.95 -2.75
CA TYR A 56 -6.72 -1.14 -2.11
C TYR A 56 -7.53 -0.29 -3.10
N ALA A 57 -6.88 0.30 -4.12
CA ALA A 57 -7.59 1.03 -5.16
C ALA A 57 -8.59 0.14 -5.92
N TYR A 58 -8.19 -1.09 -6.27
CA TYR A 58 -9.09 -2.08 -6.87
C TYR A 58 -10.25 -2.45 -5.95
N LEU A 59 -10.01 -2.60 -4.64
CA LEU A 59 -11.10 -2.80 -3.66
C LEU A 59 -12.12 -1.66 -3.75
N ARG A 60 -11.67 -0.40 -3.83
CA ARG A 60 -12.56 0.76 -3.91
C ARG A 60 -13.35 0.82 -5.22
N LEU A 61 -12.72 0.46 -6.33
CA LEU A 61 -13.41 0.34 -7.62
C LEU A 61 -14.46 -0.77 -7.58
N GLU A 62 -14.14 -1.93 -7.00
CA GLU A 62 -15.11 -3.04 -6.88
C GLU A 62 -16.27 -2.71 -5.93
N GLN A 63 -16.05 -1.91 -4.88
CA GLN A 63 -17.10 -1.40 -3.99
C GLN A 63 -18.03 -0.39 -4.68
N ARG A 64 -17.49 0.41 -5.59
CA ARG A 64 -18.23 1.47 -6.28
C ARG A 64 -19.37 0.91 -7.14
N ASP A 65 -19.11 -0.20 -7.83
CA ASP A 65 -20.05 -0.80 -8.80
C ASP A 65 -21.15 -1.65 -8.13
N GLN A 66 -21.22 -1.67 -6.80
CA GLN A 66 -22.18 -2.49 -6.06
C GLN A 66 -23.42 -1.72 -5.61
N ALA A 67 -24.52 -2.45 -5.46
CA ALA A 67 -25.75 -1.94 -4.87
C ALA A 67 -25.59 -1.67 -3.37
N GLU A 68 -26.28 -0.64 -2.88
CA GLU A 68 -26.35 -0.33 -1.44
C GLU A 68 -26.97 -1.50 -0.66
N GLY A 69 -26.50 -1.74 0.57
CA GLY A 69 -27.07 -2.75 1.48
C GLY A 69 -26.32 -4.09 1.57
N GLN A 70 -25.05 -4.15 1.17
CA GLN A 70 -24.22 -5.35 1.32
C GLN A 70 -24.08 -5.79 2.79
N GLU A 71 -24.19 -7.11 3.01
CA GLU A 71 -23.94 -7.72 4.31
C GLU A 71 -22.47 -7.54 4.74
N ARG A 72 -22.22 -7.34 6.04
CA ARG A 72 -20.86 -7.11 6.58
C ARG A 72 -19.88 -8.23 6.23
N SER A 73 -20.34 -9.48 6.18
CA SER A 73 -19.52 -10.65 5.80
C SER A 73 -19.01 -10.56 4.35
N ALA A 74 -19.83 -10.05 3.44
CA ALA A 74 -19.49 -9.86 2.03
C ALA A 74 -18.43 -8.76 1.85
N LEU A 75 -18.57 -7.65 2.58
CA LEU A 75 -17.58 -6.56 2.58
C LEU A 75 -16.20 -7.05 3.04
N TRP A 76 -16.14 -7.85 4.10
CA TRP A 76 -14.90 -8.46 4.58
C TRP A 76 -14.30 -9.46 3.59
N LYS A 77 -15.14 -10.30 2.96
CA LYS A 77 -14.69 -11.24 1.94
C LYS A 77 -14.02 -10.53 0.76
N MET A 78 -14.56 -9.37 0.38
CA MET A 78 -14.00 -8.53 -0.68
C MET A 78 -12.73 -7.79 -0.24
N GLY A 79 -12.76 -7.24 0.97
CA GLY A 79 -11.62 -6.56 1.60
C GLY A 79 -10.43 -7.46 1.94
N ARG A 80 -10.63 -8.78 2.01
CA ARG A 80 -9.64 -9.74 2.50
C ARG A 80 -8.28 -9.59 1.83
N ARG A 81 -8.24 -9.40 0.50
CA ARG A 81 -6.97 -9.27 -0.22
C ARG A 81 -6.22 -7.99 0.19
N ALA A 82 -6.89 -6.85 0.19
CA ALA A 82 -6.29 -5.58 0.61
C ALA A 82 -5.84 -5.66 2.08
N PHE A 83 -6.66 -6.23 2.95
CA PHE A 83 -6.34 -6.42 4.36
C PHE A 83 -5.12 -7.31 4.58
N LEU A 84 -4.97 -8.40 3.82
CA LEU A 84 -3.80 -9.27 3.91
C LEU A 84 -2.52 -8.56 3.50
N TYR A 85 -2.54 -7.79 2.41
CA TYR A 85 -1.37 -7.03 1.95
C TYR A 85 -0.95 -5.97 2.98
N THR A 86 -1.90 -5.18 3.49
CA THR A 86 -1.57 -4.14 4.46
C THR A 86 -1.18 -4.69 5.82
N SER A 87 -1.82 -5.79 6.26
CA SER A 87 -1.44 -6.46 7.51
C SER A 87 -0.07 -7.10 7.39
N PHE A 88 0.26 -7.71 6.24
CA PHE A 88 1.60 -8.22 5.97
C PHE A 88 2.65 -7.11 6.04
N ASN A 89 2.42 -5.98 5.37
CA ASN A 89 3.35 -4.85 5.41
C ASN A 89 3.55 -4.30 6.83
N LEU A 90 2.46 -4.14 7.59
CA LEU A 90 2.51 -3.68 8.96
C LEU A 90 3.26 -4.67 9.86
N LEU A 91 2.97 -5.96 9.74
CA LEU A 91 3.61 -7.00 10.54
C LEU A 91 5.10 -7.12 10.22
N VAL A 92 5.49 -7.11 8.95
CA VAL A 92 6.90 -7.19 8.54
C VAL A 92 7.67 -5.96 9.01
N SER A 93 7.13 -4.76 8.83
CA SER A 93 7.78 -3.53 9.32
C SER A 93 7.88 -3.49 10.86
N LEU A 94 6.87 -3.98 11.57
CA LEU A 94 6.88 -4.08 13.03
C LEU A 94 7.91 -5.10 13.53
N LEU A 95 7.95 -6.31 12.94
CA LEU A 95 8.87 -7.36 13.35
C LEU A 95 10.33 -6.98 13.05
N LEU A 96 10.62 -6.44 11.87
CA LEU A 96 11.97 -6.00 11.51
C LEU A 96 12.41 -4.80 12.34
N GLY A 97 11.50 -3.87 12.64
CA GLY A 97 11.77 -2.75 13.55
C GLY A 97 12.06 -3.24 14.97
N TRP A 98 11.25 -4.16 15.48
CA TRP A 98 11.44 -4.77 16.80
C TRP A 98 12.76 -5.56 16.91
N ALA A 99 13.16 -6.25 15.84
CA ALA A 99 14.45 -6.93 15.75
C ALA A 99 15.67 -5.99 15.61
N GLY A 100 15.45 -4.68 15.48
CA GLY A 100 16.52 -3.69 15.32
C GLY A 100 17.22 -3.73 13.95
N ILE A 101 16.63 -4.39 12.95
CA ILE A 101 17.18 -4.48 11.59
C ILE A 101 16.94 -3.18 10.82
N ILE A 102 15.83 -2.51 11.11
CA ILE A 102 15.41 -1.24 10.52
C ILE A 102 14.95 -0.29 11.64
N PRO A 103 14.77 1.02 11.37
CA PRO A 103 14.26 1.96 12.36
C PRO A 103 12.93 1.52 12.97
N GLN A 104 12.87 1.47 14.30
CA GLN A 104 11.76 0.91 15.07
C GLN A 104 10.39 1.53 14.76
N LEU A 105 10.35 2.82 14.39
CA LEU A 105 9.10 3.56 14.18
C LEU A 105 8.61 3.54 12.72
N ILE A 106 9.28 2.82 11.81
CA ILE A 106 8.89 2.78 10.40
C ILE A 106 7.52 2.13 10.16
N PHE A 107 7.08 1.25 11.08
CA PHE A 107 5.74 0.64 11.03
C PHE A 107 4.61 1.68 11.05
N THR A 108 4.85 2.87 11.62
CA THR A 108 3.85 3.94 11.69
C THR A 108 3.42 4.42 10.31
N ALA A 109 4.32 4.42 9.32
CA ALA A 109 3.97 4.72 7.94
C ALA A 109 2.97 3.69 7.40
N PHE A 110 3.26 2.39 7.59
CA PHE A 110 2.40 1.29 7.15
C PHE A 110 1.06 1.21 7.92
N LEU A 111 1.03 1.71 9.15
CA LEU A 111 -0.18 1.80 9.96
C LEU A 111 -1.24 2.68 9.29
N VAL A 112 -0.85 3.75 8.59
CA VAL A 112 -1.80 4.63 7.88
C VAL A 112 -2.58 3.86 6.82
N GLN A 113 -1.89 3.13 5.94
CA GLN A 113 -2.53 2.35 4.89
C GLN A 113 -3.38 1.21 5.48
N TRP A 114 -2.94 0.61 6.58
CA TRP A 114 -3.69 -0.43 7.28
C TRP A 114 -5.00 0.09 7.89
N LEU A 115 -4.96 1.23 8.59
CA LEU A 115 -6.15 1.89 9.15
C LEU A 115 -7.12 2.33 8.05
N GLU A 116 -6.61 2.91 6.96
CA GLU A 116 -7.42 3.27 5.79
C GLU A 116 -8.10 2.04 5.18
N THR A 117 -7.40 0.91 5.14
CA THR A 117 -7.95 -0.36 4.63
C THR A 117 -9.06 -0.88 5.53
N LEU A 118 -8.86 -0.91 6.84
CA LEU A 118 -9.90 -1.29 7.80
C LEU A 118 -11.13 -0.39 7.67
N TRP A 119 -10.92 0.93 7.67
CA TRP A 119 -11.99 1.90 7.49
C TRP A 119 -12.72 1.67 6.16
N GLY A 120 -11.98 1.34 5.10
CA GLY A 120 -12.54 1.11 3.79
C GLY A 120 -13.30 -0.17 3.59
N ILE A 121 -13.02 -1.20 4.39
CA ILE A 121 -13.84 -2.41 4.42
C ILE A 121 -15.19 -2.12 5.07
N THR A 122 -15.22 -1.32 6.15
CA THR A 122 -16.46 -1.03 6.88
C THR A 122 -17.28 0.12 6.27
N HIS A 123 -16.65 1.00 5.48
CA HIS A 123 -17.29 2.12 4.78
C HIS A 123 -17.11 1.96 3.26
N PRO A 124 -17.95 1.14 2.60
CA PRO A 124 -17.80 0.87 1.17
C PRO A 124 -17.98 2.14 0.33
N ALA A 125 -17.20 2.26 -0.73
CA ALA A 125 -17.22 3.40 -1.66
C ALA A 125 -18.37 3.35 -2.69
N THR A 126 -19.56 2.90 -2.28
CA THR A 126 -20.73 2.74 -3.16
C THR A 126 -21.11 4.07 -3.81
N GLY A 127 -21.18 4.10 -5.14
CA GLY A 127 -21.52 5.31 -5.91
C GLY A 127 -20.49 6.44 -5.86
N TRP A 128 -19.28 6.22 -5.32
CA TRP A 128 -18.27 7.27 -5.25
C TRP A 128 -17.71 7.64 -6.63
N LYS A 129 -17.44 8.93 -6.85
CA LYS A 129 -16.70 9.38 -8.03
C LYS A 129 -15.25 8.89 -7.97
N PRO A 130 -14.65 8.44 -9.10
CA PRO A 130 -13.28 7.93 -9.12
C PRO A 130 -12.25 8.96 -8.62
N VAL A 131 -12.49 10.25 -8.86
CA VAL A 131 -11.67 11.34 -8.33
C VAL A 131 -11.60 11.30 -6.79
N ARG A 132 -12.70 11.00 -6.10
CA ARG A 132 -12.72 10.93 -4.63
C ARG A 132 -11.88 9.77 -4.10
N ILE A 133 -11.91 8.63 -4.80
CA ILE A 133 -11.08 7.46 -4.48
C ILE A 133 -9.60 7.82 -4.65
N GLY A 134 -9.24 8.45 -5.78
CA GLY A 134 -7.88 8.88 -6.08
C GLY A 134 -7.35 9.91 -5.07
N VAL A 135 -8.14 10.93 -4.73
CA VAL A 135 -7.74 11.96 -3.75
C VAL A 135 -7.48 11.35 -2.37
N ARG A 136 -8.33 10.44 -1.89
CA ARG A 136 -8.08 9.75 -0.61
C ARG A 136 -6.78 8.95 -0.66
N GLN A 137 -6.56 8.22 -1.75
CA GLN A 137 -5.34 7.42 -1.88
C GLN A 137 -4.08 8.28 -1.98
N LEU A 138 -4.19 9.46 -2.60
CA LEU A 138 -3.12 10.46 -2.62
C LEU A 138 -2.83 10.98 -1.21
N ILE A 139 -3.84 11.34 -0.43
CA ILE A 139 -3.68 11.77 0.98
C ILE A 139 -2.97 10.69 1.79
N VAL A 140 -3.43 9.44 1.68
CA VAL A 140 -2.84 8.29 2.39
C VAL A 140 -1.38 8.07 1.97
N SER A 141 -1.09 8.21 0.68
CA SER A 141 0.28 8.09 0.15
C SER A 141 1.19 9.22 0.63
N ILE A 142 0.69 10.46 0.68
CA ILE A 142 1.43 11.61 1.23
C ILE A 142 1.73 11.39 2.71
N LEU A 143 0.72 10.99 3.50
CA LEU A 143 0.90 10.70 4.92
C LEU A 143 1.92 9.59 5.14
N TRP A 144 1.82 8.51 4.35
CA TRP A 144 2.82 7.44 4.38
C TRP A 144 4.22 7.97 4.09
N THR A 145 4.40 8.77 3.03
CA THR A 145 5.71 9.33 2.65
C THR A 145 6.29 10.23 3.74
N VAL A 146 5.48 11.10 4.32
CA VAL A 146 5.93 12.00 5.41
C VAL A 146 6.36 11.19 6.63
N LEU A 147 5.56 10.22 7.06
CA LEU A 147 5.91 9.37 8.21
C LEU A 147 7.12 8.49 7.91
N PHE A 148 7.20 7.94 6.69
CA PHE A 148 8.32 7.14 6.25
C PHE A 148 9.60 7.96 6.32
N ILE A 149 9.65 9.18 5.78
CA ILE A 149 10.83 10.05 5.86
C ILE A 149 11.14 10.44 7.31
N ALA A 150 10.12 10.75 8.11
CA ALA A 150 10.30 11.21 9.50
C ALA A 150 10.92 10.13 10.39
N PHE A 151 10.51 8.87 10.22
CA PHE A 151 10.90 7.74 11.07
C PHE A 151 11.95 6.82 10.44
N ASN A 152 12.22 6.94 9.15
CA ASN A 152 13.33 6.28 8.48
C ASN A 152 14.58 7.16 8.56
N LYS A 153 15.01 7.43 9.79
CA LYS A 153 16.30 8.04 10.08
C LYS A 153 17.25 6.96 10.60
N PRO A 154 18.54 7.00 10.23
CA PRO A 154 19.55 6.13 10.82
C PRO A 154 19.69 6.37 12.32
#